data_AF-A0A1B6HU28-F1
#
_entry.id   AF-A0A1B6HU28-F1
#
_cell.length_a   1.000
_cell.length_b   1.000
_cell.length_c   1.000
_cell.angle_alpha   90.00
_cell.angle_beta   90.00
_cell.angle_gamma   90.00
#
_symmetry.space_group_name_H-M   'P 1'
#
loop_
_entity.id
_entity.type
_entity.pdbx_description
1 polymer ?
#
loop_
_entity_poly.entity_id
_entity_poly.type
_entity_poly.pdbx_seq_one_letter_code
_entity_poly.pdbx_strand_id
1 'polypeptide(L)'
;MIQQDLASESGLGHEGKQSADDNHHDGVQEAGERHVCPVQVQAYMAFASLLHAIMVIVIGGLFTLMTKTAFTRQILLNHPKFFSFGFASREGPSESTRTGALFSLTFYGQGWTERATEGQEHPEPPNKTMLTKVSGCDPGYGFTTTALLLAAVTILKESDKMPGKGGVFPPGAAFAKTSLIKELTTHGLKFEVLKEETTTSTDKSS
;
A
#
# COMPACT_ATOMS: atom_id res chain seq x y z
N MET A 1 10.62 -11.26 12.96
CA MET A 1 10.90 -12.64 12.50
C MET A 1 9.73 -13.53 12.86
N ILE A 2 8.70 -13.56 12.02
CA ILE A 2 7.71 -14.64 11.96
C ILE A 2 7.39 -14.77 10.47
N GLN A 3 7.98 -15.79 9.86
CA GLN A 3 7.57 -16.39 8.60
C GLN A 3 6.29 -17.17 8.90
N GLN A 4 5.23 -16.98 8.13
CA GLN A 4 4.19 -18.00 8.00
C GLN A 4 4.13 -18.39 6.54
N ASP A 5 4.87 -19.47 6.29
CA ASP A 5 4.74 -20.38 5.17
C ASP A 5 3.35 -21.03 5.27
N LEU A 6 2.59 -21.03 4.18
CA LEU A 6 1.32 -21.75 4.05
C LEU A 6 1.37 -22.52 2.73
N ALA A 7 2.22 -23.55 2.73
CA ALA A 7 2.04 -24.71 1.88
C ALA A 7 0.80 -25.46 2.37
N SER A 8 -0.22 -25.58 1.50
CA SER A 8 -1.27 -26.56 1.64
C SER A 8 -1.19 -27.49 0.44
N GLU A 9 -0.57 -28.64 0.65
CA GLU A 9 -0.75 -29.81 -0.21
C GLU A 9 -2.11 -30.43 0.08
N SER A 10 -2.91 -30.65 -0.95
CA SER A 10 -3.81 -31.79 -1.03
C SER A 10 -3.92 -32.23 -2.48
N GLY A 11 -3.23 -33.33 -2.78
CA GLY A 11 -3.35 -34.03 -4.05
C GLY A 11 -4.63 -34.86 -4.10
N LEU A 12 -5.24 -34.91 -5.28
CA LEU A 12 -6.04 -36.04 -5.76
C LEU A 12 -5.80 -36.10 -7.27
N GLY A 13 -5.12 -37.17 -7.70
CA GLY A 13 -4.70 -37.37 -9.07
C GLY A 13 -5.82 -37.82 -9.99
N HIS A 14 -5.59 -37.62 -11.29
CA HIS A 14 -5.99 -38.58 -12.32
C HIS A 14 -4.94 -38.54 -13.43
N GLU A 15 -4.36 -39.72 -13.71
CA GLU A 15 -3.45 -39.98 -14.81
C GLU A 15 -4.13 -39.78 -16.17
N GLY A 16 -3.40 -39.17 -17.10
CA GLY A 16 -3.71 -39.12 -18.52
C GLY A 16 -2.42 -38.84 -19.29
N LYS A 17 -1.77 -39.91 -19.76
CA LYS A 17 -0.59 -39.88 -20.64
C LYS A 17 -1.05 -39.49 -22.06
N GLN A 18 -0.51 -38.43 -22.64
CA GLN A 18 -0.32 -38.33 -24.10
C GLN A 18 0.87 -37.40 -24.40
N SER A 19 1.80 -37.92 -25.19
CA SER A 19 3.06 -37.29 -25.60
C SER A 19 2.86 -36.39 -26.82
N ALA A 20 3.64 -35.30 -26.85
CA ALA A 20 4.14 -34.53 -27.99
C ALA A 20 3.14 -33.98 -29.01
N ASP A 21 2.98 -32.65 -29.03
CA ASP A 21 3.45 -31.87 -30.17
C ASP A 21 3.71 -30.41 -29.77
N ASP A 22 4.86 -29.93 -30.21
CA ASP A 22 5.41 -28.60 -29.99
C ASP A 22 4.54 -27.48 -30.59
N ASN A 23 4.76 -26.27 -30.04
CA ASN A 23 4.54 -24.96 -30.65
C ASN A 23 3.25 -24.22 -30.29
N HIS A 24 3.27 -23.48 -29.17
CA HIS A 24 2.43 -22.28 -29.03
C HIS A 24 3.00 -21.26 -28.03
N HIS A 25 3.63 -20.22 -28.58
CA HIS A 25 3.71 -18.84 -28.08
C HIS A 25 3.84 -18.61 -26.57
N ASP A 26 5.08 -18.55 -26.10
CA ASP A 26 5.46 -17.81 -24.89
C ASP A 26 5.28 -16.30 -25.15
N GLY A 27 4.08 -15.82 -24.86
CA GLY A 27 3.70 -14.41 -24.94
C GLY A 27 3.59 -13.77 -23.56
N VAL A 28 4.63 -13.85 -22.73
CA VAL A 28 4.77 -12.99 -21.54
C VAL A 28 6.23 -12.62 -21.40
N GLN A 29 6.67 -11.59 -22.12
CA GLN A 29 7.97 -10.99 -21.85
C GLN A 29 7.99 -9.47 -22.04
N GLU A 30 8.42 -8.83 -20.95
CA GLU A 30 9.12 -7.55 -20.85
C GLU A 30 8.32 -6.23 -20.92
N ALA A 31 7.70 -5.91 -19.78
CA ALA A 31 7.61 -4.53 -19.34
C ALA A 31 9.02 -4.01 -19.00
N GLY A 32 9.60 -3.23 -19.90
CA GLY A 32 10.86 -2.47 -19.79
C GLY A 32 11.67 -2.67 -18.50
N GLU A 33 12.69 -3.53 -18.58
CA GLU A 33 13.58 -3.90 -17.49
C GLU A 33 14.33 -2.68 -16.95
N ARG A 34 13.80 -2.12 -15.85
CA ARG A 34 14.68 -1.63 -14.80
C ARG A 34 14.74 -2.76 -13.79
N HIS A 35 15.90 -3.39 -13.65
CA HIS A 35 16.17 -4.33 -12.58
C HIS A 35 16.24 -3.52 -11.27
N VAL A 36 15.07 -3.19 -10.72
CA VAL A 36 14.92 -2.47 -9.45
C VAL A 36 14.69 -3.53 -8.38
N CYS A 37 15.47 -3.49 -7.31
CA CYS A 37 15.28 -4.39 -6.20
C CYS A 37 13.84 -4.29 -5.67
N PRO A 38 13.17 -5.42 -5.40
CA PRO A 38 11.81 -5.40 -4.88
C PRO A 38 11.79 -4.66 -3.53
N VAL A 39 10.87 -3.70 -3.40
CA VAL A 39 10.69 -2.97 -2.15
C VAL A 39 9.83 -3.81 -1.22
N GLN A 40 10.37 -4.17 -0.06
CA GLN A 40 9.59 -4.81 0.99
C GLN A 40 8.77 -3.75 1.74
N VAL A 41 7.45 -3.83 1.62
CA VAL A 41 6.53 -2.92 2.30
C VAL A 41 5.86 -3.65 3.46
N GLN A 42 5.91 -3.05 4.65
CA GLN A 42 5.23 -3.55 5.85
C GLN A 42 4.36 -2.44 6.43
N ALA A 43 3.07 -2.73 6.60
CA ALA A 43 2.10 -1.81 7.18
C ALA A 43 1.86 -2.19 8.64
N TYR A 44 2.06 -1.23 9.54
CA TYR A 44 1.86 -1.41 10.97
C TYR A 44 0.70 -0.54 11.46
N MET A 45 -0.14 -1.13 12.31
CA MET A 45 -1.18 -0.41 13.03
C MET A 45 -0.83 -0.43 14.52
N ALA A 46 -0.70 0.74 15.12
CA ALA A 46 -0.47 0.90 16.54
C ALA A 46 -1.77 1.28 17.25
N PHE A 47 -2.00 0.70 18.43
CA PHE A 47 -3.13 1.03 19.29
C PHE A 47 -2.63 1.64 20.59
N ALA A 48 -3.36 2.62 21.12
CA ALA A 48 -3.00 3.30 22.37
C ALA A 48 -3.06 2.38 23.60
N SER A 49 -3.82 1.28 23.55
CA SER A 49 -3.81 0.27 24.61
C SER A 49 -4.09 -1.14 24.08
N LEU A 50 -3.59 -2.14 24.82
CA LEU A 50 -3.84 -3.55 24.53
C LEU A 50 -5.34 -3.89 24.55
N LEU A 51 -6.11 -3.28 25.45
CA LEU A 51 -7.55 -3.48 25.53
C LEU A 51 -8.26 -3.04 24.24
N HIS A 52 -7.89 -1.87 23.68
CA HIS A 52 -8.43 -1.41 22.41
C HIS A 52 -8.09 -2.37 21.27
N ALA A 53 -6.87 -2.89 21.24
CA ALA A 53 -6.46 -3.88 20.23
C ALA A 53 -7.31 -5.17 20.32
N ILE A 54 -7.50 -5.70 21.55
CA ILE A 54 -8.34 -6.89 21.77
C ILE A 54 -9.79 -6.63 21.34
N MET A 55 -10.37 -5.47 21.70
CA MET A 55 -11.72 -5.11 21.29
C MET A 55 -11.86 -5.06 19.77
N VAL A 56 -10.91 -4.43 19.06
CA VAL A 56 -10.93 -4.36 17.60
C VAL A 56 -10.86 -5.75 16.97
N ILE A 57 -10.03 -6.66 17.51
CA ILE A 57 -9.94 -8.05 17.03
C ILE A 57 -11.26 -8.78 17.24
N VAL A 58 -11.87 -8.67 18.42
CA VAL A 58 -13.14 -9.34 18.74
C VAL A 58 -14.28 -8.81 17.86
N ILE A 59 -14.41 -7.49 17.75
CA ILE A 59 -15.43 -6.84 16.92
C ILE A 59 -15.20 -7.18 15.44
N GLY A 60 -13.96 -7.13 14.96
CA GLY A 60 -13.60 -7.48 13.60
C GLY A 60 -13.88 -8.95 13.28
N GLY A 61 -13.61 -9.86 14.22
CA GLY A 61 -13.94 -11.29 14.11
C GLY A 61 -15.44 -11.54 14.05
N LEU A 62 -16.21 -10.90 14.95
CA LEU A 62 -17.69 -10.94 14.92
C LEU A 62 -18.24 -10.41 13.60
N PHE A 63 -17.75 -9.26 13.14
CA PHE A 63 -18.17 -8.66 11.88
C PHE A 63 -17.84 -9.58 10.70
N THR A 64 -16.66 -10.20 10.69
CA THR A 64 -16.26 -11.18 9.66
C THR A 64 -17.16 -12.42 9.65
N LEU A 65 -17.59 -12.90 10.81
CA LEU A 65 -18.56 -13.99 10.88
C LEU A 65 -19.93 -13.58 10.31
N MET A 66 -20.37 -12.37 10.63
CA MET A 66 -21.65 -11.82 10.19
C MET A 66 -21.70 -11.52 8.68
N THR A 67 -20.58 -11.28 8.01
CA THR A 67 -20.56 -11.06 6.55
C THR A 67 -20.70 -12.35 5.73
N LYS A 68 -20.44 -13.52 6.32
CA LYS A 68 -20.48 -14.82 5.60
C LYS A 68 -21.89 -15.30 5.25
N THR A 69 -22.90 -14.94 6.02
CA THR A 69 -24.29 -15.33 5.72
C THR A 69 -25.02 -14.20 5.00
N ALA A 70 -25.81 -14.54 3.98
CA ALA A 70 -26.53 -13.54 3.17
C ALA A 70 -27.52 -12.71 4.01
N PHE A 71 -28.22 -13.36 4.94
CA PHE A 71 -29.17 -12.73 5.84
C PHE A 71 -28.49 -11.69 6.76
N THR A 72 -27.43 -12.09 7.45
CA THR A 72 -26.76 -11.20 8.42
C THR A 72 -26.01 -10.07 7.71
N ARG A 73 -25.42 -10.32 6.54
CA ARG A 73 -24.87 -9.27 5.68
C ARG A 73 -25.94 -8.24 5.27
N GLN A 74 -27.13 -8.69 4.90
CA GLN A 74 -28.22 -7.79 4.52
C GLN A 74 -28.66 -6.92 5.70
N ILE A 75 -28.71 -7.49 6.91
CA ILE A 75 -29.01 -6.75 8.15
C ILE A 75 -27.91 -5.71 8.47
N LEU A 76 -26.63 -6.08 8.35
CA LEU A 76 -25.49 -5.17 8.53
C LEU A 76 -25.57 -3.96 7.60
N LEU A 77 -25.89 -4.20 6.32
CA LEU A 77 -26.00 -3.15 5.30
C LEU A 77 -27.27 -2.31 5.45
N ASN A 78 -28.35 -2.88 6.00
CA ASN A 78 -29.60 -2.16 6.21
C ASN A 78 -29.58 -1.25 7.44
N HIS A 79 -28.88 -1.66 8.50
CA HIS A 79 -28.79 -0.92 9.76
C HIS A 79 -27.34 -0.57 10.14
N PRO A 80 -26.57 0.10 9.26
CA PRO A 80 -25.16 0.39 9.51
C PRO A 80 -24.97 1.20 10.80
N LYS A 81 -25.83 2.20 11.06
CA LYS A 81 -25.80 3.01 12.29
C LYS A 81 -25.86 2.16 13.57
N PHE A 82 -26.66 1.09 13.57
CA PHE A 82 -26.79 0.23 14.75
C PHE A 82 -25.52 -0.62 14.94
N PHE A 83 -25.07 -1.29 13.88
CA PHE A 83 -23.93 -2.20 13.96
C PHE A 83 -22.58 -1.51 14.07
N SER A 84 -22.49 -0.26 13.64
CA SER A 84 -21.31 0.57 13.82
C SER A 84 -21.38 1.45 15.06
N PHE A 85 -22.36 1.28 15.97
CA PHE A 85 -22.55 2.17 17.12
C PHE A 85 -22.56 3.67 16.75
N GLY A 86 -23.14 4.03 15.62
CA GLY A 86 -23.21 5.40 15.11
C GLY A 86 -22.00 5.88 14.29
N PHE A 87 -20.91 5.12 14.21
CA PHE A 87 -19.71 5.49 13.42
C PHE A 87 -19.92 5.46 11.91
N ALA A 88 -20.90 4.72 11.39
CA ALA A 88 -21.23 4.60 9.98
C ALA A 88 -22.72 4.90 9.74
N SER A 89 -23.00 5.63 8.67
CA SER A 89 -24.34 6.00 8.23
C SER A 89 -24.44 5.87 6.72
N ARG A 90 -25.66 5.63 6.21
CA ARG A 90 -25.93 5.73 4.76
C ARG A 90 -25.76 7.15 4.23
N GLU A 91 -25.92 8.15 5.09
CA GLU A 91 -25.74 9.57 4.77
C GLU A 91 -24.26 9.99 4.77
N GLY A 92 -23.35 9.12 5.23
CA GLY A 92 -21.94 9.45 5.45
C GLY A 92 -21.71 10.35 6.68
N PRO A 93 -20.46 10.78 6.92
CA PRO A 93 -20.13 11.74 7.97
C PRO A 93 -20.64 13.14 7.59
N SER A 94 -20.97 13.97 8.60
CA SER A 94 -21.31 15.37 8.37
C SER A 94 -20.12 16.14 7.79
N GLU A 95 -20.39 17.22 7.06
CA GLU A 95 -19.33 18.06 6.49
C GLU A 95 -18.36 18.58 7.55
N SER A 96 -18.87 19.04 8.70
CA SER A 96 -18.04 19.52 9.80
C SER A 96 -17.11 18.45 10.38
N THR A 97 -17.61 17.21 10.53
CA THR A 97 -16.82 16.06 11.00
C THR A 97 -15.74 15.71 9.98
N ARG A 98 -16.12 15.75 8.70
CA ARG A 98 -15.24 15.46 7.57
C ARG A 98 -14.09 16.47 7.48
N THR A 99 -14.40 17.78 7.47
CA THR A 99 -13.38 18.84 7.36
C THR A 99 -12.51 18.95 8.61
N GLY A 100 -13.04 18.60 9.78
CA GLY A 100 -12.29 18.59 11.04
C GLY A 100 -11.42 17.34 11.24
N ALA A 101 -11.64 16.28 10.47
CA ALA A 101 -10.86 15.05 10.57
C ALA A 101 -9.45 15.27 10.00
N LEU A 102 -8.44 15.07 10.84
CA LEU A 102 -7.03 15.13 10.45
C LEU A 102 -6.47 13.72 10.31
N PHE A 103 -5.54 13.55 9.38
CA PHE A 103 -4.78 12.31 9.26
C PHE A 103 -3.29 12.58 9.15
N SER A 104 -2.51 11.60 9.57
CA SER A 104 -1.06 11.58 9.41
C SER A 104 -0.60 10.14 9.20
N LEU A 105 0.16 9.90 8.13
CA LEU A 105 0.83 8.65 7.85
C LEU A 105 2.33 8.88 7.98
N THR A 106 3.00 8.05 8.77
CA THR A 106 4.45 8.09 8.91
C THR A 106 5.04 6.88 8.20
N PHE A 107 5.97 7.13 7.28
CA PHE A 107 6.68 6.11 6.53
C PHE A 107 8.11 6.01 7.04
N TYR A 108 8.49 4.80 7.45
CA TYR A 108 9.87 4.44 7.75
C TYR A 108 10.44 3.68 6.55
N GLY A 109 11.45 4.25 5.92
CA GLY A 109 12.19 3.63 4.83
C GLY A 109 13.61 3.30 5.25
N GLN A 110 14.09 2.13 4.85
CA GLN A 110 15.47 1.70 5.03
C GLN A 110 16.01 1.21 3.69
N GLY A 111 17.23 1.61 3.35
CA GLY A 111 17.86 1.30 2.08
C GLY A 111 19.36 1.61 2.07
N TRP A 112 19.92 1.76 0.88
CA TRP A 112 21.34 2.03 0.68
C TRP A 112 21.56 3.44 0.14
N THR A 113 22.68 4.03 0.54
CA THR A 113 23.11 5.36 0.07
C THR A 113 23.57 5.30 -1.38
N GLU A 114 24.28 4.22 -1.73
CA GLU A 114 24.71 3.95 -3.08
C GLU A 114 23.66 3.11 -3.81
N ARG A 115 23.58 3.29 -5.13
CA ARG A 115 22.71 2.50 -5.97
C ARG A 115 23.41 1.20 -6.35
N ALA A 116 22.70 0.07 -6.26
CA ALA A 116 23.23 -1.21 -6.71
C ALA A 116 23.59 -1.15 -8.21
N THR A 117 24.66 -1.84 -8.60
CA THR A 117 24.94 -2.14 -10.00
C THR A 117 23.81 -2.97 -10.58
N GLU A 118 23.42 -2.72 -11.84
CA GLU A 118 22.30 -3.42 -12.48
C GLU A 118 22.47 -4.94 -12.42
N GLY A 119 21.48 -5.64 -11.85
CA GLY A 119 21.49 -7.09 -11.69
C GLY A 119 22.26 -7.64 -10.49
N GLN A 120 22.78 -6.78 -9.60
CA GLN A 120 23.44 -7.22 -8.36
C GLN A 120 22.67 -6.75 -7.12
N GLU A 121 22.54 -7.63 -6.14
CA GLU A 121 22.09 -7.26 -4.80
C GLU A 121 23.20 -6.51 -4.06
N HIS A 122 22.82 -5.62 -3.15
CA HIS A 122 23.80 -4.99 -2.27
C HIS A 122 24.42 -6.04 -1.34
N PRO A 123 25.75 -6.18 -1.30
CA PRO A 123 26.41 -7.15 -0.43
C PRO A 123 26.34 -6.76 1.06
N GLU A 124 26.12 -5.48 1.34
CA GLU A 124 26.06 -4.92 2.68
C GLU A 124 24.61 -4.75 3.16
N PRO A 125 24.35 -4.79 4.47
CA PRO A 125 23.04 -4.41 5.00
C PRO A 125 22.70 -2.94 4.68
N PRO A 126 21.41 -2.56 4.67
CA PRO A 126 20.99 -1.19 4.42
C PRO A 126 21.66 -0.19 5.37
N ASN A 127 22.30 0.84 4.81
CA ASN A 127 23.09 1.85 5.54
C ASN A 127 22.42 3.24 5.62
N LYS A 128 21.21 3.38 5.10
CA LYS A 128 20.45 4.63 5.09
C LYS A 128 19.03 4.39 5.62
N THR A 129 18.56 5.28 6.48
CA THR A 129 17.17 5.30 6.93
C THR A 129 16.56 6.67 6.73
N MET A 130 15.25 6.69 6.45
CA MET A 130 14.46 7.91 6.27
C MET A 130 13.11 7.74 6.95
N LEU A 131 12.75 8.73 7.75
CA LEU A 131 11.42 8.86 8.32
C LEU A 131 10.72 10.02 7.64
N THR A 132 9.62 9.74 6.94
CA THR A 132 8.80 10.75 6.27
C THR A 132 7.38 10.72 6.81
N LYS A 133 6.67 11.83 6.69
CA LYS A 133 5.30 11.98 7.17
C LYS A 133 4.46 12.68 6.13
N VAL A 134 3.27 12.16 5.89
CA VAL A 134 2.24 12.75 5.04
C VAL A 134 1.03 13.05 5.90
N SER A 135 0.61 14.32 5.93
CA SER A 135 -0.56 14.74 6.70
C SER A 135 -1.52 15.58 5.88
N GLY A 136 -2.80 15.55 6.24
CA GLY A 136 -3.85 16.34 5.61
C GLY A 136 -5.16 16.29 6.38
N CYS A 137 -6.19 16.88 5.80
CA CYS A 137 -7.56 16.86 6.32
C CYS A 137 -8.43 15.93 5.46
N ASP A 138 -9.55 15.49 6.02
CA ASP A 138 -10.57 14.71 5.32
C ASP A 138 -9.99 13.50 4.56
N PRO A 139 -9.46 12.49 5.30
CA PRO A 139 -8.81 11.34 4.68
C PRO A 139 -9.74 10.51 3.78
N GLY A 140 -11.03 10.46 4.13
CA GLY A 140 -11.97 9.50 3.54
C GLY A 140 -12.55 9.96 2.20
N TYR A 141 -12.95 11.22 2.10
CA TYR A 141 -13.72 11.69 0.94
C TYR A 141 -12.95 12.75 0.16
N GLY A 142 -12.61 13.87 0.79
CA GLY A 142 -11.97 15.02 0.14
C GLY A 142 -10.58 14.68 -0.37
N PHE A 143 -9.71 14.15 0.51
CA PHE A 143 -8.35 13.79 0.10
C PHE A 143 -8.35 12.72 -0.99
N THR A 144 -9.04 11.59 -0.76
CA THR A 144 -9.04 10.46 -1.69
C THR A 144 -9.57 10.86 -3.08
N THR A 145 -10.65 11.67 -3.12
CA THR A 145 -11.21 12.17 -4.40
C THR A 145 -10.23 13.12 -5.10
N THR A 146 -9.61 14.03 -4.36
CA THR A 146 -8.62 14.97 -4.90
C THR A 146 -7.40 14.23 -5.45
N ALA A 147 -6.88 13.25 -4.72
CA ALA A 147 -5.74 12.46 -5.15
C ALA A 147 -6.05 11.66 -6.42
N LEU A 148 -7.25 11.07 -6.51
CA LEU A 148 -7.67 10.34 -7.70
C LEU A 148 -7.79 11.27 -8.92
N LEU A 149 -8.40 12.44 -8.75
CA LEU A 149 -8.53 13.42 -9.83
C LEU A 149 -7.17 13.94 -10.30
N LEU A 150 -6.29 14.29 -9.36
CA LEU A 150 -4.94 14.75 -9.69
C LEU A 150 -4.12 13.66 -10.36
N ALA A 151 -4.25 12.40 -9.93
CA ALA A 151 -3.61 11.28 -10.61
C ALA A 151 -4.09 11.14 -12.06
N ALA A 152 -5.41 11.21 -12.31
CA ALA A 152 -5.97 11.15 -13.66
C ALA A 152 -5.50 12.33 -14.54
N VAL A 153 -5.51 13.55 -14.00
CA VAL A 153 -5.02 14.75 -14.69
C VAL A 153 -3.53 14.64 -15.00
N THR A 154 -2.74 14.10 -14.07
CA THR A 154 -1.29 13.89 -14.24
C THR A 154 -1.02 12.87 -15.35
N ILE A 155 -1.72 11.74 -15.37
CA ILE A 155 -1.60 10.74 -16.45
C ILE A 155 -1.89 11.37 -17.81
N LEU A 156 -2.94 12.20 -17.90
CA LEU A 156 -3.35 12.81 -19.15
C LEU A 156 -2.38 13.90 -19.63
N LYS A 157 -1.92 14.77 -18.71
CA LYS A 157 -1.09 15.94 -19.05
C LYS A 157 0.41 15.66 -19.10
N GLU A 158 0.88 14.66 -18.35
CA GLU A 158 2.29 14.28 -18.24
C GLU A 158 2.51 12.84 -18.70
N SER A 159 1.77 12.42 -19.74
CA SER A 159 1.86 11.07 -20.30
C SER A 159 3.28 10.70 -20.76
N ASP A 160 4.08 11.69 -21.18
CA ASP A 160 5.49 11.55 -21.55
C ASP A 160 6.41 11.18 -20.37
N LYS A 161 5.96 11.44 -19.14
CA LYS A 161 6.70 11.13 -17.90
C LYS A 161 6.27 9.82 -17.25
N MET A 162 5.20 9.20 -17.76
CA MET A 162 4.71 7.91 -17.27
C MET A 162 5.67 6.78 -17.68
N PRO A 163 5.80 5.72 -16.86
CA PRO A 163 6.69 4.62 -17.19
C PRO A 163 6.12 3.72 -18.30
N GLY A 164 6.97 3.35 -19.26
CA GLY A 164 6.69 2.31 -20.26
C GLY A 164 5.61 2.69 -21.27
N LYS A 165 5.04 1.68 -21.94
CA LYS A 165 3.93 1.83 -22.92
C LYS A 165 2.58 1.33 -22.36
N GLY A 166 2.52 0.99 -21.08
CA GLY A 166 1.37 0.37 -20.42
C GLY A 166 1.79 -0.64 -19.34
N GLY A 167 0.81 -1.16 -18.60
CA GLY A 167 1.02 -2.13 -17.52
C GLY A 167 0.37 -1.71 -16.20
N VAL A 168 0.63 -2.48 -15.15
CA VAL A 168 0.17 -2.20 -13.79
C VAL A 168 1.36 -1.70 -12.97
N PHE A 169 1.25 -0.48 -12.45
CA PHE A 169 2.32 0.15 -11.69
C PHE A 169 1.83 0.58 -10.31
N PRO A 170 2.62 0.37 -9.25
CA PRO A 170 2.36 1.01 -7.98
C PRO A 170 2.49 2.54 -8.14
N PRO A 171 1.71 3.35 -7.40
CA PRO A 171 1.71 4.82 -7.55
C PRO A 171 3.10 5.44 -7.43
N GLY A 172 3.94 4.93 -6.52
CA GLY A 172 5.32 5.40 -6.36
C GLY A 172 6.16 5.24 -7.62
N ALA A 173 6.00 4.13 -8.35
CA ALA A 173 6.73 3.91 -9.61
C ALA A 173 6.10 4.69 -10.78
N ALA A 174 4.77 4.79 -10.80
CA ALA A 174 4.02 5.48 -11.86
C ALA A 174 4.29 6.99 -11.85
N PHE A 175 4.30 7.62 -10.68
CA PHE A 175 4.30 9.08 -10.54
C PHE A 175 5.64 9.67 -10.11
N ALA A 176 6.68 8.85 -9.90
CA ALA A 176 8.00 9.28 -9.41
C ALA A 176 8.60 10.48 -10.16
N LYS A 177 8.33 10.61 -11.46
CA LYS A 177 8.88 11.65 -12.34
C LYS A 177 7.87 12.74 -12.71
N THR A 178 6.71 12.76 -12.07
CA THR A 178 5.60 13.65 -12.40
C THR A 178 5.47 14.80 -11.40
N SER A 179 4.60 15.76 -11.70
CA SER A 179 4.29 16.85 -10.76
C SER A 179 3.26 16.49 -9.68
N LEU A 180 2.76 15.24 -9.63
CA LEU A 180 1.65 14.83 -8.75
C LEU A 180 1.88 15.21 -7.27
N ILE A 181 3.07 15.00 -6.72
CA ILE A 181 3.39 15.35 -5.31
C ILE A 181 3.26 16.87 -5.08
N LYS A 182 3.70 17.67 -6.04
CA LYS A 182 3.57 19.13 -5.98
C LYS A 182 2.10 19.54 -6.00
N GLU A 183 1.31 18.98 -6.91
CA GLU A 183 -0.12 19.27 -7.02
C GLU A 183 -0.89 18.85 -5.75
N LEU A 184 -0.58 17.68 -5.19
CA LEU A 184 -1.15 17.23 -3.92
C LEU A 184 -0.81 18.22 -2.79
N THR A 185 0.42 18.73 -2.78
CA THR A 185 0.86 19.70 -1.78
C THR A 185 0.08 21.02 -1.87
N THR A 186 -0.14 21.51 -3.10
CA THR A 186 -0.97 22.70 -3.35
C THR A 186 -2.43 22.50 -2.92
N HIS A 187 -2.92 21.26 -2.90
CA HIS A 187 -4.28 20.91 -2.47
C HIS A 187 -4.38 20.43 -1.01
N GLY A 188 -3.44 20.84 -0.16
CA GLY A 188 -3.56 20.69 1.29
C GLY A 188 -2.91 19.44 1.89
N LEU A 189 -2.15 18.67 1.09
CA LEU A 189 -1.26 17.65 1.66
C LEU A 189 0.05 18.27 2.10
N LYS A 190 0.59 17.77 3.20
CA LYS A 190 1.92 18.14 3.68
C LYS A 190 2.81 16.92 3.65
N PHE A 191 3.90 17.00 2.90
CA PHE A 191 4.98 16.01 2.87
C PHE A 191 6.15 16.54 3.68
N GLU A 192 6.62 15.78 4.66
CA GLU A 192 7.71 16.17 5.56
C GLU A 192 8.73 15.06 5.67
N VAL A 193 10.02 15.40 5.62
CA VAL A 193 11.10 14.52 6.06
C VAL A 193 11.35 14.83 7.53
N LEU A 194 11.06 13.86 8.40
CA LEU A 194 11.23 13.99 9.84
C LEU A 194 12.65 13.66 10.29
N LYS A 195 13.27 12.66 9.65
CA LYS A 195 14.60 12.16 9.99
C LYS A 195 15.27 11.55 8.77
N GLU A 196 16.57 11.76 8.64
CA GLU A 196 17.42 11.08 7.66
C GLU A 196 18.73 10.73 8.34
N GLU A 197 19.12 9.46 8.30
CA GLU A 197 20.36 8.96 8.93
C GLU A 197 21.11 8.08 7.94
N THR A 198 22.43 8.23 7.92
CA THR A 198 23.35 7.38 7.16
C THR A 198 24.37 6.81 8.12
N THR A 199 24.49 5.49 8.18
CA THR A 199 25.49 4.80 9.00
C THR A 199 26.67 4.42 8.12
N THR A 200 27.76 5.17 8.20
CA THR A 200 29.02 4.81 7.55
C THR A 200 29.67 3.65 8.31
N SER A 201 30.04 2.58 7.63
CA SER A 201 30.58 1.33 8.18
C SER A 201 31.99 1.43 8.80
N THR A 202 32.38 2.59 9.33
CA THR A 202 33.72 2.85 9.90
C THR A 202 33.75 2.87 11.45
N ASP A 203 32.65 2.55 12.13
CA ASP A 203 32.60 2.54 13.61
C ASP A 203 32.57 1.11 14.17
N LYS A 204 33.65 0.36 13.90
CA LYS A 204 33.93 -0.93 14.56
C LYS A 204 35.44 -1.21 14.59
N SER A 205 36.22 -0.32 15.21
CA SER A 205 37.49 -0.68 15.86
C SER A 205 38.04 0.52 16.63
N SER A 206 37.85 0.55 17.95
CA SER A 206 38.77 1.15 18.92
C SER A 206 38.48 0.57 20.29
#